data_AF-A0A817BYD1-F1
#
_entry.id   AF-A0A817BYD1-F1
#
_cell.length_a   1.000
_cell.length_b   1.000
_cell.length_c   1.000
_cell.angle_alpha   90.00
_cell.angle_beta   90.00
_cell.angle_gamma   90.00
#
_symmetry.space_group_name_H-M   'P 1'
#
loop_
_entity.id
_entity.type
_entity.pdbx_description
1 polymer ?
#
loop_
_entity_poly.entity_id
_entity_poly.type
_entity_poly.pdbx_seq_one_letter_code
_entity_poly.pdbx_strand_id
1 'polypeptide(L)'
;MGKATEYHEFGMVIYDHGEYAGAIDYYLQSLEIKEKILSPTDADLSTSYTSVGAVCDKVGDHLNALSYLRKSTGNLPKDSSFKSS
;
A
#
# COMPACT_ATOMS: atom_id res chain seq x y z
N MET A 1 0.28 -5.23 16.23
CA MET A 1 1.57 -4.90 15.59
C MET A 1 2.27 -6.13 15.01
N GLY A 2 2.49 -7.23 15.76
CA GLY A 2 3.22 -8.42 15.28
C GLY A 2 2.78 -8.96 13.91
N LYS A 3 1.52 -9.38 13.77
CA LYS A 3 0.99 -9.91 12.49
C LYS A 3 1.12 -8.95 11.29
N ALA A 4 0.93 -7.64 11.51
CA ALA A 4 1.07 -6.67 10.43
C ALA A 4 2.52 -6.55 9.95
N THR A 5 3.48 -6.72 10.87
CA THR A 5 4.91 -6.68 10.56
C THR A 5 5.32 -7.96 9.84
N GLU A 6 4.87 -9.12 10.32
CA GLU A 6 5.09 -10.43 9.67
C GLU A 6 4.57 -10.43 8.21
N TYR A 7 3.35 -9.96 7.97
CA TYR A 7 2.82 -9.87 6.61
C TYR A 7 3.62 -8.91 5.74
N HIS A 8 4.11 -7.80 6.30
CA HIS A 8 4.95 -6.86 5.55
C HIS A 8 6.28 -7.51 5.16
N GLU A 9 6.92 -8.22 6.09
CA GLU A 9 8.18 -8.93 5.84
C GLU A 9 8.00 -10.05 4.79
N PHE A 10 6.91 -10.80 4.82
CA PHE A 10 6.60 -11.78 3.77
C PHE A 10 6.40 -11.13 2.41
N GLY A 11 5.65 -10.03 2.35
CA GLY A 11 5.50 -9.25 1.13
C GLY A 11 6.84 -8.78 0.58
N MET A 12 7.76 -8.34 1.45
CA MET A 12 9.11 -7.91 1.10
C MET A 12 9.96 -9.03 0.51
N VAL A 13 10.01 -10.18 1.16
CA VAL A 13 10.78 -11.33 0.67
C VAL A 13 10.29 -11.79 -0.71
N ILE A 14 8.97 -11.85 -0.90
CA ILE A 14 8.36 -12.26 -2.17
C ILE A 14 8.60 -11.19 -3.25
N TYR A 15 8.52 -9.91 -2.89
CA TYR A 15 8.84 -8.80 -3.79
C TYR A 15 10.30 -8.85 -4.26
N ASP A 16 11.24 -9.10 -3.34
CA ASP A 16 12.66 -9.22 -3.66
C ASP A 16 12.95 -10.47 -4.52
N HIS A 17 12.11 -11.49 -4.44
CA HIS A 17 12.13 -12.64 -5.34
C HIS A 17 11.56 -12.35 -6.75
N GLY A 18 10.94 -11.18 -6.95
CA GLY A 18 10.34 -10.77 -8.21
C GLY A 18 8.89 -11.23 -8.41
N GLU A 19 8.29 -11.87 -7.42
CA GLU A 19 6.90 -12.36 -7.46
C GLU A 19 5.91 -11.28 -7.01
N TYR A 20 5.86 -10.18 -7.76
CA TYR A 20 5.10 -8.98 -7.38
C TYR A 20 3.60 -9.24 -7.16
N ALA A 21 2.99 -10.12 -7.95
CA ALA A 21 1.58 -10.48 -7.80
C ALA A 21 1.28 -11.25 -6.51
N GLY A 22 2.24 -12.00 -5.96
CA GLY A 22 2.11 -12.63 -4.65
C GLY A 22 2.40 -11.65 -3.51
N ALA A 23 3.36 -10.74 -3.72
CA ALA A 23 3.76 -9.75 -2.72
C ALA A 23 2.62 -8.78 -2.36
N ILE A 24 1.77 -8.42 -3.33
CA ILE A 24 0.70 -7.44 -3.11
C ILE A 24 -0.32 -7.91 -2.07
N ASP A 25 -0.68 -9.19 -2.04
CA ASP A 25 -1.67 -9.74 -1.11
C ASP A 25 -1.19 -9.65 0.35
N TYR A 26 0.10 -9.88 0.58
CA TYR A 26 0.71 -9.76 1.90
C TYR A 26 0.82 -8.30 2.35
N TYR A 27 1.23 -7.41 1.45
CA TYR A 27 1.25 -5.98 1.77
C TYR A 27 -0.14 -5.40 2.05
N LEU A 28 -1.18 -5.84 1.33
CA LEU A 28 -2.56 -5.42 1.58
C LEU A 28 -3.07 -5.92 2.94
N GLN A 29 -2.77 -7.16 3.34
CA GLN A 29 -3.12 -7.68 4.67
C GLN A 29 -2.42 -6.90 5.79
N SER A 30 -1.14 -6.56 5.60
CA SER A 30 -0.42 -5.69 6.54
C SER A 30 -1.07 -4.31 6.64
N LEU A 31 -1.41 -3.72 5.49
CA LEU A 31 -2.02 -2.41 5.40
C LEU A 31 -3.39 -2.36 6.08
N GLU A 32 -4.25 -3.35 5.85
CA GLU A 32 -5.59 -3.41 6.47
C GLU A 32 -5.52 -3.41 8.00
N ILE A 33 -4.55 -4.14 8.58
CA ILE A 33 -4.36 -4.15 10.03
C ILE A 33 -3.85 -2.80 10.51
N LYS A 34 -2.88 -2.21 9.79
CA LYS A 34 -2.30 -0.90 10.14
C LYS A 34 -3.31 0.23 10.04
N GLU A 35 -4.18 0.24 9.04
CA GLU A 35 -5.27 1.23 8.89
C GLU A 35 -6.25 1.22 10.08
N LYS A 36 -6.44 0.07 10.74
CA LYS A 36 -7.35 -0.07 11.89
C LYS A 36 -6.75 0.38 13.22
N ILE A 37 -5.42 0.42 13.33
CA ILE A 37 -4.72 0.63 14.61
C ILE A 37 -3.86 1.89 14.64
N LEU A 38 -3.40 2.37 13.48
CA LEU A 38 -2.52 3.52 13.36
C LEU A 38 -3.31 4.77 12.99
N SER A 39 -2.76 5.93 13.36
CA SER A 39 -3.31 7.21 12.91
C SER A 39 -3.01 7.43 11.43
N PRO A 40 -3.85 8.18 10.68
CA PRO A 40 -3.61 8.47 9.27
C PRO A 40 -2.27 9.18 8.96
N THR A 41 -1.67 9.83 9.95
CA THR A 41 -0.38 10.53 9.86
C THR A 41 0.80 9.68 10.34
N ASP A 42 0.56 8.42 10.70
CA ASP A 42 1.58 7.52 11.21
C ASP A 42 2.56 7.12 10.10
N ALA A 43 3.86 7.16 10.41
CA ALA A 43 4.92 6.84 9.46
C ALA A 43 4.89 5.36 9.02
N ASP A 44 4.46 4.45 9.89
CA ASP A 44 4.37 3.02 9.58
C ASP A 44 3.23 2.73 8.61
N LEU A 45 2.15 3.52 8.68
CA LEU A 45 1.03 3.45 7.75
C LEU A 45 1.42 4.05 6.39
N SER A 46 2.11 5.20 6.40
CA SER A 46 2.69 5.81 5.20
C SER A 46 3.62 4.86 4.46
N THR A 47 4.51 4.17 5.18
CA THR A 47 5.43 3.17 4.61
C THR A 47 4.68 1.98 3.97
N SER A 48 3.61 1.50 4.61
CA SER A 48 2.78 0.44 4.04
C SER A 48 2.08 0.87 2.74
N TYR A 49 1.55 2.09 2.67
CA TYR A 49 0.99 2.62 1.42
C TYR A 49 2.05 2.73 0.32
N THR A 50 3.27 3.19 0.65
CA THR A 50 4.38 3.23 -0.32
C THR A 50 4.72 1.85 -0.86
N SER A 51 4.71 0.83 0.01
CA SER A 51 5.07 -0.54 -0.37
C SER A 51 4.04 -1.13 -1.34
N VAL A 52 2.74 -0.96 -1.06
CA VAL A 52 1.67 -1.37 -1.98
C VAL A 52 1.78 -0.59 -3.30
N GLY A 53 2.01 0.73 -3.24
CA GLY A 53 2.17 1.56 -4.42
C GLY A 53 3.34 1.13 -5.32
N ALA A 54 4.47 0.77 -4.71
CA ALA A 54 5.63 0.25 -5.43
C ALA A 54 5.33 -1.09 -6.11
N VAL A 55 4.62 -2.00 -5.45
CA VAL A 55 4.24 -3.29 -6.06
C VAL A 55 3.27 -3.09 -7.22
N CYS A 56 2.28 -2.21 -7.08
CA CYS A 56 1.37 -1.83 -8.16
C CYS A 56 2.13 -1.34 -9.40
N ASP A 57 3.15 -0.51 -9.21
CA ASP A 57 3.98 -0.03 -10.32
C ASP A 57 4.74 -1.17 -11.00
N LYS A 58 5.28 -2.12 -10.23
CA LYS A 58 5.98 -3.30 -10.78
C LYS A 58 5.10 -4.23 -11.59
N VAL A 59 3.80 -4.33 -11.27
CA VAL A 59 2.84 -5.12 -12.05
C VAL A 59 2.19 -4.33 -13.19
N GLY A 60 2.59 -3.07 -13.40
CA GLY A 60 2.06 -2.20 -14.47
C GLY A 60 0.74 -1.49 -14.12
N ASP A 61 0.27 -1.59 -12.88
CA ASP A 61 -0.93 -0.91 -12.40
C ASP A 61 -0.59 0.49 -11.87
N HIS A 62 -0.22 1.38 -12.79
CA HIS A 62 0.24 2.73 -12.46
C HIS A 62 -0.87 3.58 -11.82
N LEU A 63 -2.14 3.32 -12.10
CA LEU A 63 -3.26 4.06 -11.52
C LEU A 63 -3.38 3.78 -10.02
N ASN A 64 -3.33 2.51 -9.62
CA ASN A 64 -3.34 2.15 -8.21
C ASN A 64 -2.03 2.55 -7.53
N ALA A 65 -0.88 2.42 -8.21
CA ALA A 65 0.40 2.89 -7.69
C ALA A 65 0.35 4.36 -7.26
N LEU A 66 -0.12 5.24 -8.15
CA LEU A 66 -0.29 6.68 -7.86
C LEU A 66 -1.28 6.92 -6.74
N SER A 67 -2.40 6.17 -6.71
CA SER A 67 -3.40 6.29 -5.66
C SER A 67 -2.82 6.00 -4.27
N TYR A 68 -2.07 4.91 -4.13
CA TYR A 68 -1.45 4.50 -2.87
C TYR A 68 -0.28 5.41 -2.47
N LEU A 69 0.60 5.79 -3.39
CA LEU A 69 1.68 6.75 -3.12
C LEU A 69 1.13 8.10 -2.66
N ARG A 70 0.00 8.52 -3.23
CA ARG A 70 -0.67 9.74 -2.81
C ARG A 70 -1.24 9.63 -1.39
N LYS A 71 -1.83 8.48 -1.02
CA LYS A 71 -2.25 8.21 0.37
C LYS A 71 -1.06 8.24 1.34
N SER A 72 0.09 7.70 0.94
CA SER A 72 1.33 7.71 1.72
C SER A 72 1.79 9.12 2.11
N THR A 73 1.65 10.09 1.20
CA THR A 73 2.01 11.50 1.46
C THR A 73 0.95 12.31 2.21
N GLY A 74 -0.16 11.68 2.63
CA GLY A 74 -1.30 12.37 3.25
C GLY A 74 -2.11 13.23 2.29
N ASN A 75 -1.78 13.25 1.00
CA ASN A 75 -2.52 13.97 -0.03
C ASN A 75 -3.74 13.18 -0.48
N LEU A 76 -4.64 12.79 0.42
CA LEU A 76 -5.89 12.11 0.04
C LEU A 76 -6.56 12.88 -1.11
N PRO A 77 -7.08 12.19 -2.16
CA PRO A 77 -7.91 12.87 -3.14
C PRO A 77 -9.03 13.57 -2.38
N LYS A 78 -9.00 14.91 -2.36
CA LYS A 78 -10.18 15.70 -2.04
C LYS A 78 -11.12 15.43 -3.19
N ASP A 79 -11.99 14.44 -2.99
CA ASP A 79 -13.10 14.15 -3.87
C ASP A 79 -12.67 13.94 -5.33
N SER A 80 -12.24 12.73 -5.68
CA SER A 80 -12.30 12.28 -7.07
C SER A 80 -13.76 12.06 -7.47
N SER A 81 -14.54 13.14 -7.46
CA SER A 81 -15.74 13.31 -8.25
C SER A 81 -15.30 13.48 -9.71
N PHE A 82 -14.90 12.37 -10.32
CA PHE A 82 -15.15 12.18 -11.74
C PHE A 82 -16.67 12.06 -11.92
N LYS A 83 -17.40 13.17 -11.77
CA LYS A 83 -18.71 13.33 -12.39
C LYS A 83 -18.44 13.83 -13.81
N SER A 84 -18.19 12.88 -14.71
CA SER A 84 -18.45 13.09 -16.12
C SER A 84 -19.96 12.84 -16.35
N SER A 85 -20.74 13.90 -16.38
CA SER A 85 -22.06 14.00 -17.05
C SER A 85 -22.42 15.46 -17.21
#